data_AF-A0A961X182-F1
#
_entry.id   AF-A0A961X182-F1
#
_cell.length_a   1.000
_cell.length_b   1.000
_cell.length_c   1.000
_cell.angle_alpha   90.00
_cell.angle_beta   90.00
_cell.angle_gamma   90.00
#
_symmetry.space_group_name_H-M   'P 1'
#
loop_
_entity.id
_entity.type
_entity.pdbx_description
1 polymer ?
#
loop_
_entity_poly.entity_id
_entity_poly.type
_entity_poly.pdbx_seq_one_letter_code
_entity_poly.pdbx_strand_id
1 'polypeptide(L)'
;MTRHQLGIIASTAMASLALVAVGASAGSAASTKLTKLKTVQTAPLAAPQVAFKIDSRMKSKLNSMQWTLAAGKVGRPILSGNRYRLVNDVMEAGIKRQKRISDAADLGWLPKTSHAFNVMIRRQAGDGQVRYGDVVALEVQSYGWLRYKKRRSGINLTSDNHTPHYMWIVTGGKRGTKLVSGMPFALYNGTERTEMTYCERGWGIDLGWQGKSRCDSKFGKVSNFITGPNGLLARDGLSGAMFVRVRDHICETAVGALVAEATANTGGAAGPLLVVAGKKAIDECKKI
;
A
#
# COMPACT_ATOMS: atom_id res chain seq x y z
N MET A 1 23.02 -46.22 8.05
CA MET A 1 21.63 -46.59 7.72
C MET A 1 20.76 -46.35 8.93
N THR A 2 20.11 -45.20 9.03
CA THR A 2 19.14 -44.91 10.09
C THR A 2 18.10 -43.94 9.51
N ARG A 3 16.90 -44.47 9.25
CA ARG A 3 15.73 -43.75 8.75
C ARG A 3 15.15 -42.92 9.90
N HIS A 4 15.03 -41.61 9.72
CA HIS A 4 14.13 -40.79 10.54
C HIS A 4 12.83 -40.56 9.80
N GLN A 5 11.75 -41.12 10.35
CA GLN A 5 10.38 -40.83 9.97
C GLN A 5 10.00 -39.42 10.48
N LEU A 6 9.44 -38.60 9.61
CA LEU A 6 8.80 -37.35 9.97
C LEU A 6 7.28 -37.58 9.95
N GLY A 7 6.69 -37.58 11.15
CA GLY A 7 5.26 -37.69 11.38
C GLY A 7 4.52 -36.43 10.96
N ILE A 8 3.40 -36.64 10.26
CA ILE A 8 2.44 -35.62 9.88
C ILE A 8 1.52 -35.40 11.07
N ILE A 9 1.54 -34.21 11.67
CA ILE A 9 0.55 -33.79 12.67
C ILE A 9 -0.39 -32.80 11.97
N ALA A 10 -1.59 -33.28 11.61
CA ALA A 10 -2.70 -32.44 11.19
C ALA A 10 -3.39 -31.87 12.44
N SER A 11 -3.33 -30.56 12.63
CA SER A 11 -4.15 -29.85 13.63
C SER A 11 -5.39 -29.27 12.97
N THR A 12 -6.52 -29.92 13.20
CA THR A 12 -7.87 -29.41 12.96
C THR A 12 -8.22 -28.39 14.04
N ALA A 13 -8.22 -27.11 13.69
CA ALA A 13 -8.81 -26.08 14.54
C ALA A 13 -10.33 -26.04 14.32
N MET A 14 -11.09 -26.59 15.27
CA MET A 14 -12.53 -26.39 15.35
C MET A 14 -12.82 -24.94 15.74
N ALA A 15 -13.49 -24.20 14.85
CA ALA A 15 -14.10 -22.93 15.20
C ALA A 15 -15.31 -23.21 16.12
N SER A 16 -15.15 -22.94 17.41
CA SER A 16 -16.26 -22.95 18.36
C SER A 16 -17.14 -21.73 18.10
N LEU A 17 -18.37 -21.99 17.62
CA LEU A 17 -19.45 -21.02 17.60
C LEU A 17 -19.87 -20.79 19.07
N ALA A 18 -19.55 -19.63 19.64
CA ALA A 18 -20.09 -19.24 20.93
C ALA A 18 -21.57 -18.87 20.76
N LEU A 19 -22.44 -19.83 21.07
CA LEU A 19 -23.86 -19.58 21.28
C LEU A 19 -24.00 -18.82 22.62
N VAL A 20 -24.41 -17.55 22.58
CA VAL A 20 -24.78 -16.82 23.79
C VAL A 20 -26.08 -17.42 24.31
N ALA A 21 -25.97 -18.37 25.24
CA ALA A 21 -27.09 -18.85 26.01
C ALA A 21 -27.53 -17.75 26.98
N VAL A 22 -28.70 -17.17 26.73
CA VAL A 22 -29.39 -16.31 27.69
C VAL A 22 -29.86 -17.21 28.83
N GLY A 23 -29.13 -17.18 29.94
CA GLY A 23 -29.51 -17.88 31.16
C GLY A 23 -30.81 -17.30 31.71
N ALA A 24 -31.88 -18.09 31.64
CA ALA A 24 -33.09 -17.85 32.40
C ALA A 24 -32.84 -18.31 33.85
N SER A 25 -32.51 -17.37 34.74
CA SER A 25 -32.58 -17.61 36.19
C SER A 25 -34.03 -17.39 36.65
N ALA A 26 -34.68 -18.46 37.08
CA ALA A 26 -35.96 -18.41 37.76
C ALA A 26 -35.78 -17.80 39.16
N GLY A 27 -36.53 -16.74 39.48
CA GLY A 27 -36.61 -16.24 40.85
C GLY A 27 -37.11 -14.81 40.97
N SER A 28 -38.23 -14.67 41.68
CA SER A 28 -38.86 -13.44 42.18
C SER A 28 -39.79 -12.67 41.24
N ALA A 29 -41.08 -12.81 41.53
CA ALA A 29 -42.17 -12.03 40.98
C ALA A 29 -42.06 -10.57 41.45
N ALA A 30 -41.36 -9.76 40.66
CA ALA A 30 -41.49 -8.31 40.71
C ALA A 30 -42.10 -7.85 39.37
N SER A 31 -43.27 -7.22 39.46
CA SER A 31 -43.97 -6.57 38.35
C SER A 31 -43.04 -5.55 37.69
N THR A 32 -42.36 -5.99 36.64
CA THR A 32 -41.41 -5.16 35.91
C THR A 32 -42.09 -4.75 34.62
N LYS A 33 -42.43 -3.46 34.51
CA LYS A 33 -42.97 -2.85 33.29
C LYS A 33 -42.18 -3.36 32.08
N LEU A 34 -42.88 -4.03 31.17
CA LEU A 34 -42.39 -4.47 29.86
C LEU A 34 -41.92 -3.23 29.10
N THR A 35 -40.65 -2.89 29.28
CA THR A 35 -40.02 -1.76 28.62
C THR A 35 -39.80 -2.24 27.21
N LYS A 36 -40.65 -1.78 26.27
CA LYS A 36 -40.54 -2.08 24.83
C LYS A 36 -39.07 -2.06 24.45
N LEU A 37 -38.52 -3.23 24.11
CA LEU A 37 -37.20 -3.36 23.53
C LEU A 37 -37.21 -2.46 22.30
N LYS A 38 -36.57 -1.30 22.44
CA LYS A 38 -36.40 -0.32 21.38
C LYS A 38 -35.63 -1.08 20.30
N THR A 39 -36.30 -1.41 19.20
CA THR A 39 -35.66 -1.99 18.03
C THR A 39 -34.41 -1.18 17.78
N VAL A 40 -33.25 -1.78 18.02
CA VAL A 40 -31.96 -1.12 17.78
C VAL A 40 -31.94 -0.95 16.27
N GLN A 41 -32.35 0.24 15.83
CA GLN A 41 -32.31 0.64 14.46
C GLN A 41 -30.85 0.58 14.09
N THR A 42 -30.45 -0.50 13.42
CA THR A 42 -29.12 -0.68 12.86
C THR A 42 -28.91 0.53 11.97
N ALA A 43 -28.17 1.51 12.48
CA ALA A 43 -27.78 2.67 11.70
C ALA A 43 -27.24 2.11 10.40
N PRO A 44 -27.82 2.48 9.23
CA PRO A 44 -27.39 1.91 7.96
C PRO A 44 -25.89 2.08 7.91
N LEU A 45 -25.16 0.96 7.96
CA LEU A 45 -23.72 0.92 7.86
C LEU A 45 -23.41 1.60 6.54
N ALA A 46 -23.03 2.86 6.64
CA ALA A 46 -22.98 3.71 5.48
C ALA A 46 -21.94 3.09 4.54
N ALA A 47 -22.41 2.59 3.41
CA ALA A 47 -21.60 2.08 2.30
C ALA A 47 -20.53 3.04 1.72
N PRO A 48 -20.46 4.38 2.00
CA PRO A 48 -19.43 5.22 1.39
C PRO A 48 -17.99 4.88 1.78
N GLN A 49 -17.75 4.06 2.81
CA GLN A 49 -16.39 3.85 3.34
C GLN A 49 -15.47 3.02 2.42
N VAL A 50 -16.02 2.32 1.42
CA VAL A 50 -15.26 1.37 0.58
C VAL A 50 -14.93 1.95 -0.80
N ALA A 51 -15.22 3.23 -1.05
CA ALA A 51 -14.99 3.83 -2.36
C ALA A 51 -13.55 4.33 -2.54
N PHE A 52 -12.74 3.60 -3.32
CA PHE A 52 -11.48 4.12 -3.84
C PHE A 52 -11.70 4.89 -5.14
N LYS A 53 -11.10 6.08 -5.26
CA LYS A 53 -11.10 6.86 -6.50
C LYS A 53 -9.67 7.30 -6.81
N ILE A 54 -9.22 6.95 -8.02
CA ILE A 54 -7.95 7.44 -8.58
C ILE A 54 -8.10 8.94 -8.86
N ASP A 55 -7.10 9.74 -8.47
CA ASP A 55 -7.07 11.17 -8.79
C ASP A 55 -7.03 11.36 -10.32
N SER A 56 -7.79 12.30 -10.86
CA SER A 56 -7.86 12.51 -12.32
C SER A 56 -6.49 12.79 -12.94
N ARG A 57 -5.57 13.44 -12.20
CA ARG A 57 -4.21 13.71 -12.64
C ARG A 57 -3.32 12.48 -12.70
N MET A 58 -3.74 11.38 -12.06
CA MET A 58 -3.00 10.12 -12.03
C MET A 58 -3.45 9.14 -13.12
N LYS A 59 -4.57 9.40 -13.83
CA LYS A 59 -5.08 8.52 -14.89
C LYS A 59 -4.06 8.28 -16.01
N SER A 60 -3.29 9.30 -16.41
CA SER A 60 -2.21 9.18 -17.40
C SER A 60 -0.89 8.68 -16.81
N LYS A 61 -0.85 8.40 -15.50
CA LYS A 61 0.36 8.07 -14.73
C LYS A 61 0.15 6.86 -13.82
N LEU A 62 -0.77 5.95 -14.16
CA LEU A 62 -1.05 4.76 -13.35
C LEU A 62 0.21 3.91 -13.13
N ASN A 63 1.11 3.88 -14.12
CA ASN A 63 2.38 3.19 -14.00
C ASN A 63 3.29 3.78 -12.90
N SER A 64 2.99 4.93 -12.29
CA SER A 64 3.75 5.45 -11.14
C SER A 64 3.17 5.04 -9.79
N MET A 65 1.97 4.47 -9.76
CA MET A 65 1.34 3.94 -8.55
C MET A 65 1.88 2.53 -8.22
N GLN A 66 3.19 2.47 -7.97
CA GLN A 66 3.92 1.22 -7.76
C GLN A 66 4.40 1.07 -6.31
N TRP A 67 3.85 1.85 -5.38
CA TRP A 67 4.29 1.85 -4.00
C TRP A 67 3.16 1.46 -3.08
N THR A 68 3.47 0.60 -2.11
CA THR A 68 2.58 0.25 -1.00
C THR A 68 3.33 0.35 0.32
N LEU A 69 2.61 0.68 1.40
CA LEU A 69 3.11 0.56 2.76
C LEU A 69 2.47 -0.68 3.38
N ALA A 70 3.29 -1.62 3.84
CA ALA A 70 2.80 -2.79 4.58
C ALA A 70 3.01 -2.60 6.09
N ALA A 71 1.92 -2.74 6.85
CA ALA A 71 1.86 -2.57 8.30
C ALA A 71 1.51 -3.89 9.04
N GLY A 72 1.93 -5.02 8.47
CA GLY A 72 1.64 -6.37 8.95
C GLY A 72 0.31 -6.93 8.43
N LYS A 73 -0.80 -6.22 8.66
CA LYS A 73 -2.13 -6.59 8.15
C LYS A 73 -2.64 -5.55 7.16
N VAL A 74 -3.21 -6.01 6.04
CA VAL A 74 -3.90 -5.16 5.04
C VAL A 74 -5.07 -4.42 5.71
N GLY A 75 -5.30 -3.17 5.30
CA GLY A 75 -6.34 -2.31 5.87
C GLY A 75 -5.96 -1.62 7.19
N ARG A 76 -4.79 -1.92 7.78
CA ARG A 76 -4.32 -1.20 8.98
C ARG A 76 -4.00 0.27 8.65
N PRO A 77 -4.42 1.25 9.47
CA PRO A 77 -4.08 2.66 9.28
C PRO A 77 -2.57 2.91 9.18
N ILE A 78 -2.17 3.73 8.20
CA ILE A 78 -0.81 4.26 8.11
C ILE A 78 -0.71 5.54 8.93
N LEU A 79 -0.18 5.45 10.13
CA LEU A 79 0.08 6.58 11.02
C LEU A 79 1.48 7.19 10.81
N SER A 80 1.55 8.52 10.88
CA SER A 80 2.79 9.32 10.94
C SER A 80 3.66 8.88 12.12
N GLY A 81 4.99 8.85 11.94
CA GLY A 81 5.96 8.49 12.98
C GLY A 81 6.22 6.99 13.11
N ASN A 82 5.41 6.13 12.51
CA ASN A 82 5.59 4.68 12.56
C ASN A 82 6.47 4.16 11.42
N ARG A 83 7.06 2.97 11.63
CA ARG A 83 7.79 2.23 10.62
C ARG A 83 6.91 1.22 9.89
N TYR A 84 7.15 1.10 8.59
CA TYR A 84 6.47 0.22 7.66
C TYR A 84 7.47 -0.42 6.70
N ARG A 85 7.02 -1.42 5.95
CA ARG A 85 7.75 -1.89 4.78
C ARG A 85 7.24 -1.10 3.57
N LEU A 86 8.06 -0.18 3.05
CA LEU A 86 7.77 0.54 1.80
C LEU A 86 8.16 -0.35 0.62
N VAL A 87 7.16 -0.98 0.02
CA VAL A 87 7.32 -1.97 -1.06
C VAL A 87 7.14 -1.28 -2.40
N ASN A 88 8.02 -1.58 -3.35
CA ASN A 88 7.76 -1.32 -4.75
C ASN A 88 7.05 -2.55 -5.34
N ASP A 89 5.84 -2.37 -5.88
CA ASP A 89 4.97 -3.47 -6.31
C ASP A 89 5.48 -4.18 -7.58
N VAL A 90 6.27 -3.50 -8.42
CA VAL A 90 6.93 -4.13 -9.58
C VAL A 90 8.04 -5.08 -9.13
N MET A 91 8.81 -4.67 -8.12
CA MET A 91 9.91 -5.48 -7.57
C MET A 91 9.48 -6.44 -6.47
N GLU A 92 8.26 -6.28 -5.93
CA GLU A 92 7.75 -7.01 -4.76
C GLU A 92 8.72 -6.95 -3.57
N ALA A 93 9.47 -5.87 -3.45
CA ALA A 93 10.58 -5.74 -2.52
C ALA A 93 10.54 -4.40 -1.79
N GLY A 94 10.92 -4.44 -0.51
CA GLY A 94 11.07 -3.22 0.29
C GLY A 94 12.40 -2.51 0.00
N ILE A 95 12.44 -1.19 0.12
CA ILE A 95 13.69 -0.42 -0.01
C ILE A 95 14.56 -0.58 1.25
N LYS A 96 15.89 -0.69 1.14
CA LYS A 96 16.84 -0.70 2.27
C LYS A 96 18.06 0.17 2.00
N ARG A 97 18.85 0.39 3.05
CA ARG A 97 20.25 0.81 2.87
C ARG A 97 21.06 -0.30 2.18
N GLN A 98 21.87 0.10 1.23
CA GLN A 98 22.94 -0.74 0.69
C GLN A 98 24.14 0.15 0.42
N LYS A 99 25.17 0.05 1.27
CA LYS A 99 26.41 0.82 1.09
C LYS A 99 27.02 0.45 -0.27
N ARG A 100 27.40 1.47 -1.06
CA ARG A 100 28.06 1.30 -2.35
C ARG A 100 29.41 2.00 -2.33
N ILE A 101 30.28 1.58 -3.23
CA ILE A 101 31.58 2.20 -3.48
C ILE A 101 31.51 3.33 -4.51
N SER A 102 30.36 3.51 -5.16
CA SER A 102 30.15 4.47 -6.24
C SER A 102 29.35 5.69 -5.78
N ASP A 103 29.29 6.72 -6.64
CA ASP A 103 28.44 7.90 -6.47
C ASP A 103 26.93 7.62 -6.64
N ALA A 104 26.47 6.38 -6.58
CA ALA A 104 25.04 6.05 -6.59
C ALA A 104 24.41 6.23 -5.20
N ALA A 105 23.07 6.30 -5.13
CA ALA A 105 22.35 6.23 -3.86
C ALA A 105 22.69 4.92 -3.13
N ASP A 106 22.98 5.00 -1.82
CA ASP A 106 23.22 3.82 -0.97
C ASP A 106 21.88 3.15 -0.62
N LEU A 107 21.10 2.89 -1.65
CA LEU A 107 19.81 2.24 -1.62
C LEU A 107 19.92 0.89 -2.33
N GLY A 108 19.14 -0.05 -1.86
CA GLY A 108 18.97 -1.35 -2.47
C GLY A 108 17.62 -1.95 -2.12
N TRP A 109 17.43 -3.20 -2.52
CA TRP A 109 16.20 -3.95 -2.25
C TRP A 109 16.41 -4.94 -1.09
N LEU A 110 15.43 -5.01 -0.21
CA LEU A 110 15.25 -6.15 0.69
C LEU A 110 14.95 -7.40 -0.16
N PRO A 111 15.31 -8.60 0.32
CA PRO A 111 14.77 -9.83 -0.25
C PRO A 111 13.24 -9.78 -0.28
N LYS A 112 12.60 -10.32 -1.32
CA LYS A 112 11.12 -10.36 -1.44
C LYS A 112 10.44 -11.03 -0.23
N THR A 113 11.13 -12.00 0.37
CA THR A 113 10.71 -12.74 1.58
C THR A 113 10.88 -11.94 2.87
N SER A 114 11.49 -10.75 2.84
CA SER A 114 11.71 -9.95 4.04
C SER A 114 10.44 -9.26 4.50
N HIS A 115 10.13 -9.40 5.78
CA HIS A 115 9.02 -8.71 6.44
C HIS A 115 9.47 -7.51 7.29
N ALA A 116 10.71 -7.02 7.08
CA ALA A 116 11.26 -5.93 7.88
C ALA A 116 10.50 -4.60 7.68
N PHE A 117 10.10 -3.97 8.78
CA PHE A 117 9.53 -2.62 8.80
C PHE A 117 10.65 -1.58 8.95
N ASN A 118 11.23 -1.16 7.84
CA ASN A 118 12.46 -0.39 7.82
C ASN A 118 12.32 1.03 7.29
N VAL A 119 11.11 1.49 6.97
CA VAL A 119 10.87 2.88 6.52
C VAL A 119 9.91 3.58 7.47
N MET A 120 10.35 4.66 8.11
CA MET A 120 9.46 5.58 8.83
C MET A 120 8.89 6.61 7.86
N ILE A 121 7.60 6.93 8.02
CA ILE A 121 6.93 8.03 7.31
C ILE A 121 6.48 9.07 8.31
N ARG A 122 6.82 10.34 8.10
CA ARG A 122 6.35 11.47 8.93
C ARG A 122 5.64 12.50 8.07
N ARG A 123 4.45 12.92 8.46
CA ARG A 123 3.70 13.98 7.78
C ARG A 123 4.27 15.34 8.18
N GLN A 124 4.26 16.28 7.25
CA GLN A 124 4.61 17.67 7.53
C GLN A 124 3.54 18.34 8.39
N ALA A 125 2.28 17.97 8.20
CA ALA A 125 1.13 18.50 8.95
C ALA A 125 1.00 17.95 10.39
N GLY A 126 2.04 17.28 10.91
CA GLY A 126 2.07 16.72 12.26
C GLY A 126 1.71 15.23 12.34
N ASP A 127 1.02 14.84 13.41
CA ASP A 127 0.72 13.44 13.69
C ASP A 127 -0.57 12.95 12.99
N GLY A 128 -0.93 11.69 13.22
CA GLY A 128 -2.14 11.08 12.70
C GLY A 128 -1.96 10.31 11.39
N GLN A 129 -3.07 9.88 10.80
CA GLN A 129 -3.09 9.01 9.63
C GLN A 129 -2.66 9.77 8.36
N VAL A 130 -1.74 9.17 7.61
CA VAL A 130 -1.28 9.62 6.29
C VAL A 130 -2.45 9.58 5.30
N ARG A 131 -2.51 10.55 4.41
CA ARG A 131 -3.54 10.72 3.38
C ARG A 131 -2.91 10.98 2.03
N TYR A 132 -3.64 10.68 0.96
CA TYR A 132 -3.27 11.18 -0.36
C TYR A 132 -3.25 12.72 -0.35
N GLY A 133 -2.20 13.29 -0.92
CA GLY A 133 -1.89 14.71 -0.97
C GLY A 133 -1.08 15.25 0.21
N ASP A 134 -0.80 14.44 1.24
CA ASP A 134 0.10 14.83 2.31
C ASP A 134 1.54 14.97 1.79
N VAL A 135 2.24 15.99 2.29
CA VAL A 135 3.70 16.10 2.20
C VAL A 135 4.31 15.32 3.36
N VAL A 136 5.25 14.44 3.07
CA VAL A 136 5.88 13.53 4.02
C VAL A 136 7.40 13.53 3.89
N ALA A 137 8.07 13.18 4.98
CA ALA A 137 9.46 12.78 5.02
C ALA A 137 9.53 11.25 5.17
N LEU A 138 10.54 10.64 4.55
CA LEU A 138 10.77 9.19 4.59
C LEU A 138 12.13 8.93 5.22
N GLU A 139 12.20 8.12 6.28
CA GLU A 139 13.44 7.70 6.91
C GLU A 139 13.68 6.22 6.63
N VAL A 140 14.77 5.89 5.94
CA VAL A 140 15.15 4.49 5.73
C VAL A 140 16.10 4.08 6.86
N GLN A 141 15.76 3.01 7.58
CA GLN A 141 16.50 2.54 8.76
C GLN A 141 17.99 2.36 8.43
N SER A 142 18.83 2.91 9.31
CA SER A 142 20.29 2.95 9.18
C SER A 142 20.85 3.73 7.99
N TYR A 143 19.99 4.29 7.12
CA TYR A 143 20.38 5.17 6.02
C TYR A 143 20.15 6.64 6.33
N GLY A 144 19.04 6.98 6.99
CA GLY A 144 18.62 8.35 7.31
C GLY A 144 17.40 8.81 6.52
N TRP A 145 17.10 10.11 6.60
CA TRP A 145 16.02 10.77 5.89
C TRP A 145 16.35 10.89 4.40
N LEU A 146 15.49 10.31 3.57
CA LEU A 146 15.64 10.30 2.13
C LEU A 146 15.38 11.70 1.56
N ARG A 147 16.36 12.24 0.84
CA ARG A 147 16.26 13.55 0.20
C ARG A 147 16.76 13.54 -1.23
N TYR A 148 16.26 14.49 -2.00
CA TYR A 148 16.77 14.80 -3.32
C TYR A 148 18.19 15.38 -3.21
N LYS A 149 19.09 14.90 -4.07
CA LYS A 149 20.39 15.52 -4.30
C LYS A 149 20.78 15.27 -5.75
N LYS A 150 21.16 16.32 -6.47
CA LYS A 150 21.68 16.17 -7.83
C LYS A 150 22.95 15.32 -7.81
N ARG A 151 22.99 14.28 -8.64
CA ARG A 151 24.16 13.36 -8.77
C ARG A 151 24.48 13.16 -10.24
N ARG A 152 25.73 12.77 -10.52
CA ARG A 152 26.21 12.49 -11.89
C ARG A 152 25.76 11.12 -12.39
N SER A 153 25.52 10.17 -11.49
CA SER A 153 25.10 8.80 -11.77
C SER A 153 24.01 8.33 -10.80
N GLY A 154 23.31 7.25 -11.16
CA GLY A 154 22.22 6.70 -10.34
C GLY A 154 20.96 7.57 -10.31
N ILE A 155 20.08 7.31 -9.34
CA ILE A 155 18.95 8.19 -9.03
C ILE A 155 19.42 9.35 -8.15
N ASN A 156 18.83 10.53 -8.33
CA ASN A 156 19.14 11.78 -7.63
C ASN A 156 18.70 11.78 -6.16
N LEU A 157 19.16 10.80 -5.39
CA LEU A 157 18.82 10.60 -3.99
C LEU A 157 20.06 10.42 -3.13
N THR A 158 19.94 10.88 -1.89
CA THR A 158 20.92 10.70 -0.82
C THR A 158 20.17 10.62 0.51
N SER A 159 20.89 10.41 1.60
CA SER A 159 20.32 10.49 2.94
C SER A 159 20.83 11.69 3.72
N ASP A 160 20.12 11.99 4.79
CA ASP A 160 20.51 12.90 5.86
C ASP A 160 20.11 12.27 7.19
N ASN A 161 21.07 12.01 8.07
CA ASN A 161 20.80 11.31 9.33
C ASN A 161 20.15 12.20 10.41
N HIS A 162 19.98 13.50 10.16
CA HIS A 162 19.71 14.47 11.22
C HIS A 162 18.34 15.13 11.06
N THR A 163 17.98 15.52 9.82
CA THR A 163 16.80 16.37 9.59
C THR A 163 15.77 15.67 8.70
N PRO A 164 14.48 15.63 9.07
CA PRO A 164 13.42 15.15 8.18
C PRO A 164 13.25 16.05 6.95
N HIS A 165 13.23 15.44 5.78
CA HIS A 165 13.07 16.12 4.49
C HIS A 165 11.66 15.95 3.94
N TYR A 166 10.79 16.93 4.21
CA TYR A 166 9.39 16.96 3.75
C TYR A 166 9.27 17.36 2.28
N MET A 167 9.61 16.44 1.38
CA MET A 167 9.60 16.68 -0.06
C MET A 167 8.84 15.63 -0.87
N TRP A 168 8.30 14.62 -0.20
CA TRP A 168 7.55 13.55 -0.85
C TRP A 168 6.06 13.81 -0.71
N ILE A 169 5.32 13.79 -1.80
CA ILE A 169 3.86 13.93 -1.81
C ILE A 169 3.27 12.56 -2.14
N VAL A 170 2.39 12.07 -1.28
CA VAL A 170 1.68 10.80 -1.49
C VAL A 170 0.56 11.04 -2.51
N THR A 171 0.70 10.58 -3.75
CA THR A 171 -0.31 10.75 -4.81
C THR A 171 -0.92 9.41 -5.23
N GLY A 172 -1.90 9.41 -6.13
CA GLY A 172 -2.57 8.18 -6.60
C GLY A 172 -4.08 8.25 -6.44
N GLY A 173 -4.56 8.32 -5.20
CA GLY A 173 -5.98 8.45 -4.86
C GLY A 173 -6.44 9.90 -4.68
N LYS A 174 -7.76 10.08 -4.52
CA LYS A 174 -8.40 11.37 -4.20
C LYS A 174 -7.73 12.03 -2.98
N ARG A 175 -7.33 13.29 -3.11
CA ARG A 175 -6.74 14.09 -2.02
C ARG A 175 -7.60 14.06 -0.75
N GLY A 176 -6.94 13.87 0.39
CA GLY A 176 -7.56 13.79 1.71
C GLY A 176 -8.03 12.40 2.12
N THR A 177 -8.13 11.45 1.17
CA THR A 177 -8.44 10.05 1.47
C THR A 177 -7.34 9.45 2.32
N LYS A 178 -7.74 8.82 3.43
CA LYS A 178 -6.85 8.15 4.38
C LYS A 178 -6.16 6.96 3.71
N LEU A 179 -4.87 6.82 3.97
CA LEU A 179 -4.06 5.71 3.50
C LEU A 179 -4.07 4.58 4.52
N VAL A 180 -4.30 3.36 4.05
CA VAL A 180 -4.18 2.13 4.83
C VAL A 180 -3.21 1.15 4.19
N SER A 181 -2.75 0.19 4.98
CA SER A 181 -1.80 -0.84 4.56
C SER A 181 -2.30 -1.59 3.34
N GLY A 182 -1.44 -1.67 2.32
CA GLY A 182 -1.75 -2.30 1.04
C GLY A 182 -2.34 -1.37 -0.02
N MET A 183 -2.78 -0.14 0.32
CA MET A 183 -3.24 0.78 -0.73
C MET A 183 -2.07 1.24 -1.62
N PRO A 184 -2.20 1.14 -2.96
CA PRO A 184 -1.18 1.61 -3.89
C PRO A 184 -1.16 3.14 -3.96
N PHE A 185 0.03 3.71 -4.03
CA PHE A 185 0.24 5.14 -4.17
C PHE A 185 1.47 5.43 -5.04
N ALA A 186 1.61 6.68 -5.46
CA ALA A 186 2.79 7.19 -6.12
C ALA A 186 3.54 8.14 -5.18
N LEU A 187 4.88 8.12 -5.27
CA LEU A 187 5.76 9.01 -4.51
C LEU A 187 6.21 10.16 -5.42
N TYR A 188 5.49 11.28 -5.37
CA TYR A 188 5.87 12.49 -6.10
C TYR A 188 6.94 13.27 -5.33
N ASN A 189 8.06 13.59 -5.95
CA ASN A 189 9.09 14.42 -5.33
C ASN A 189 8.87 15.90 -5.71
N GLY A 190 8.62 16.76 -4.71
CA GLY A 190 8.34 18.18 -4.91
C GLY A 190 9.51 18.98 -5.50
N THR A 191 10.75 18.55 -5.26
CA THR A 191 11.94 19.20 -5.81
C THR A 191 12.18 18.80 -7.26
N GLU A 192 12.14 17.50 -7.58
CA GLU A 192 12.34 16.98 -8.94
C GLU A 192 11.10 17.19 -9.85
N ARG A 193 9.94 17.46 -9.23
CA ARG A 193 8.62 17.69 -9.83
C ARG A 193 8.08 16.52 -10.63
N THR A 194 8.37 15.29 -10.20
CA THR A 194 7.93 14.07 -10.86
C THR A 194 7.85 12.90 -9.88
N GLU A 195 7.17 11.84 -10.29
CA GLU A 195 6.97 10.60 -9.57
C GLU A 195 8.22 9.71 -9.63
N MET A 196 8.57 9.12 -8.49
CA MET A 196 9.57 8.07 -8.41
C MET A 196 8.96 6.73 -8.85
N THR A 197 9.56 6.10 -9.86
CA THR A 197 9.11 4.83 -10.44
C THR A 197 10.23 3.79 -10.40
N TYR A 198 9.88 2.51 -10.47
CA TYR A 198 10.79 1.46 -10.88
C TYR A 198 11.36 1.79 -12.26
N CYS A 199 12.65 1.54 -12.42
CA CYS A 199 13.39 1.79 -13.66
C CYS A 199 14.68 0.98 -13.59
N GLU A 200 14.72 -0.12 -14.33
CA GLU A 200 15.88 -1.02 -14.39
C GLU A 200 17.16 -0.27 -14.75
N ARG A 201 18.25 -0.55 -14.02
CA ARG A 201 19.55 0.07 -14.25
C ARG A 201 20.65 -0.98 -14.12
N GLY A 202 21.65 -0.87 -14.99
CA GLY A 202 22.88 -1.66 -14.82
C GLY A 202 23.69 -1.30 -13.57
N TRP A 203 23.44 -0.14 -12.96
CA TRP A 203 24.19 0.34 -11.79
C TRP A 203 23.28 1.15 -10.83
N GLY A 204 23.40 0.88 -9.53
CA GLY A 204 22.64 1.55 -8.47
C GLY A 204 21.41 0.76 -8.03
N ILE A 205 20.39 1.45 -7.53
CA ILE A 205 19.05 0.90 -7.30
C ILE A 205 18.19 1.15 -8.54
N ASP A 206 17.30 0.21 -8.87
CA ASP A 206 16.39 0.25 -10.02
C ASP A 206 15.24 1.24 -9.83
N LEU A 207 15.59 2.51 -9.68
CA LEU A 207 14.65 3.61 -9.52
C LEU A 207 14.95 4.73 -10.49
N GLY A 208 13.90 5.44 -10.88
CA GLY A 208 14.01 6.60 -11.72
C GLY A 208 12.85 7.55 -11.57
N TRP A 209 12.83 8.52 -12.47
CA TRP A 209 11.90 9.63 -12.47
C TRP A 209 10.98 9.49 -13.67
N GLN A 210 9.67 9.52 -13.46
CA GLN A 210 8.70 9.35 -14.53
C GLN A 210 8.93 10.39 -15.64
N GLY A 211 8.97 9.93 -16.89
CA GLY A 211 9.14 10.78 -18.08
C GLY A 211 10.55 11.33 -18.28
N LYS A 212 11.57 10.84 -17.55
CA LYS A 212 12.96 11.25 -17.73
C LYS A 212 13.76 10.16 -18.46
N SER A 213 14.47 10.59 -19.51
CA SER A 213 14.98 9.86 -20.68
C SER A 213 15.93 8.66 -20.47
N ARG A 214 16.29 8.29 -19.24
CA ARG A 214 17.03 7.05 -18.97
C ARG A 214 16.13 5.87 -18.63
N CYS A 215 14.95 6.14 -18.08
CA CYS A 215 13.90 5.13 -17.88
C CYS A 215 13.11 4.86 -19.17
N ASP A 216 13.15 5.81 -20.10
CA ASP A 216 12.54 5.71 -21.43
C ASP A 216 13.56 5.40 -22.55
N SER A 217 14.81 5.08 -22.20
CA SER A 217 15.88 4.78 -23.17
C SER A 217 15.55 3.54 -23.98
N LYS A 218 15.97 3.44 -25.26
CA LYS A 218 15.67 2.28 -26.11
C LYS A 218 16.15 0.94 -25.49
N PHE A 219 17.28 0.94 -24.79
CA PHE A 219 17.80 -0.26 -24.11
C PHE A 219 17.06 -0.58 -22.81
N GLY A 220 16.72 0.41 -21.98
CA GLY A 220 15.85 0.22 -20.83
C GLY A 220 14.43 -0.18 -21.23
N LYS A 221 13.98 0.25 -22.41
CA LYS A 221 12.77 -0.24 -23.07
C LYS A 221 12.93 -1.70 -23.46
N VAL A 222 14.00 -2.11 -24.14
CA VAL A 222 14.21 -3.51 -24.57
C VAL A 222 14.36 -4.51 -23.40
N SER A 223 15.08 -4.17 -22.33
CA SER A 223 15.20 -5.06 -21.16
C SER A 223 13.89 -5.18 -20.38
N ASN A 224 13.17 -4.06 -20.21
CA ASN A 224 11.81 -4.08 -19.67
C ASN A 224 10.80 -4.71 -20.65
N PHE A 225 11.06 -4.70 -21.98
CA PHE A 225 10.23 -5.23 -23.08
C PHE A 225 10.31 -6.75 -23.24
N ILE A 226 11.48 -7.36 -22.98
CA ILE A 226 11.70 -8.80 -23.21
C ILE A 226 11.65 -9.60 -21.89
N THR A 227 12.12 -9.04 -20.77
CA THR A 227 12.30 -9.81 -19.52
C THR A 227 11.74 -9.16 -18.27
N GLY A 228 11.23 -7.93 -18.34
CA GLY A 228 10.65 -7.22 -17.20
C GLY A 228 9.13 -7.41 -17.11
N PRO A 229 8.52 -7.22 -15.92
CA PRO A 229 7.06 -7.09 -15.76
C PRO A 229 6.41 -5.94 -16.55
N ASN A 230 7.19 -5.21 -17.36
CA ASN A 230 6.83 -3.96 -18.02
C ASN A 230 7.00 -4.01 -19.57
N GLY A 231 6.82 -5.19 -20.17
CA GLY A 231 7.25 -5.40 -21.56
C GLY A 231 6.26 -5.93 -22.59
N LEU A 232 5.78 -5.00 -23.41
CA LEU A 232 5.56 -4.97 -24.88
C LEU A 232 4.43 -3.95 -25.09
N LEU A 233 4.70 -2.82 -25.78
CA LEU A 233 3.80 -1.67 -26.06
C LEU A 233 3.92 -0.44 -25.14
N ALA A 234 5.14 0.01 -24.84
CA ALA A 234 5.36 1.33 -24.22
C ALA A 234 5.94 2.31 -25.25
N ARG A 235 5.06 2.86 -26.09
CA ARG A 235 5.42 4.08 -26.84
C ARG A 235 4.32 5.14 -26.92
N ASP A 236 3.04 4.79 -26.75
CA ASP A 236 1.92 5.76 -26.82
C ASP A 236 0.98 5.77 -25.60
N GLY A 237 1.50 5.41 -24.42
CA GLY A 237 0.66 5.06 -23.28
C GLY A 237 0.63 3.54 -23.14
N LEU A 238 0.41 3.08 -21.91
CA LEU A 238 0.15 1.66 -21.65
C LEU A 238 -0.81 1.14 -22.71
N SER A 239 -0.42 0.13 -23.49
CA SER A 239 -1.38 -0.56 -24.35
C SER A 239 -2.63 -0.93 -23.59
N GLY A 240 -3.78 -0.94 -24.25
CA GLY A 240 -5.08 -1.16 -23.59
C GLY A 240 -5.05 -2.34 -22.62
N ALA A 241 -4.43 -3.46 -22.99
CA ALA A 241 -4.31 -4.63 -22.13
C ALA A 241 -3.45 -4.40 -20.87
N MET A 242 -2.29 -3.75 -20.99
CA MET A 242 -1.42 -3.49 -19.84
C MET A 242 -1.98 -2.39 -18.93
N PHE A 243 -2.55 -1.34 -19.53
CA PHE A 243 -3.27 -0.29 -18.81
C PHE A 243 -4.39 -0.91 -17.96
N VAL A 244 -5.21 -1.76 -18.58
CA VAL A 244 -6.30 -2.48 -17.92
C VAL A 244 -5.76 -3.33 -16.78
N ARG A 245 -4.69 -4.13 -16.99
CA ARG A 245 -4.11 -4.95 -15.91
C ARG A 245 -3.61 -4.11 -14.72
N VAL A 246 -2.89 -3.02 -14.99
CA VAL A 246 -2.36 -2.14 -13.93
C VAL A 246 -3.50 -1.45 -13.19
N ARG A 247 -4.47 -0.88 -13.92
CA ARG A 247 -5.67 -0.26 -13.35
C ARG A 247 -6.45 -1.25 -12.49
N ASP A 248 -6.70 -2.44 -13.01
CA ASP A 248 -7.47 -3.47 -12.33
C ASP A 248 -6.78 -3.91 -11.05
N HIS A 249 -5.46 -4.15 -11.09
CA HIS A 249 -4.66 -4.46 -9.91
C HIS A 249 -4.69 -3.33 -8.87
N ILE A 250 -4.57 -2.06 -9.29
CA ILE A 250 -4.68 -0.90 -8.42
C ILE A 250 -6.05 -0.85 -7.74
N CYS A 251 -7.13 -1.00 -8.52
CA CYS A 251 -8.49 -0.96 -8.02
C CYS A 251 -8.78 -2.10 -7.03
N GLU A 252 -8.40 -3.33 -7.37
CA GLU A 252 -8.58 -4.52 -6.52
C GLU A 252 -7.81 -4.39 -5.21
N THR A 253 -6.54 -3.97 -5.27
CA THR A 253 -5.70 -3.83 -4.08
C THR A 253 -6.18 -2.69 -3.19
N ALA A 254 -6.50 -1.53 -3.77
CA ALA A 254 -6.97 -0.37 -3.00
C ALA A 254 -8.32 -0.64 -2.33
N VAL A 255 -9.29 -1.18 -3.08
CA VAL A 255 -10.62 -1.49 -2.55
C VAL A 255 -10.54 -2.63 -1.54
N GLY A 256 -9.75 -3.67 -1.80
CA GLY A 256 -9.52 -4.76 -0.86
C GLY A 256 -8.96 -4.27 0.48
N ALA A 257 -8.04 -3.30 0.46
CA ALA A 257 -7.50 -2.68 1.66
C ALA A 257 -8.56 -1.89 2.45
N LEU A 258 -9.44 -1.14 1.76
CA LEU A 258 -10.56 -0.43 2.40
C LEU A 258 -11.61 -1.38 2.97
N VAL A 259 -11.94 -2.47 2.27
CA VAL A 259 -12.82 -3.53 2.78
C VAL A 259 -12.24 -4.14 4.06
N ALA A 260 -10.94 -4.43 4.07
CA ALA A 260 -10.26 -4.99 5.25
C ALA A 260 -10.30 -4.01 6.44
N GLU A 261 -10.05 -2.71 6.21
CA GLU A 261 -10.19 -1.67 7.24
C GLU A 261 -11.61 -1.62 7.81
N ALA A 262 -12.63 -1.52 6.94
CA ALA A 262 -14.02 -1.44 7.34
C ALA A 262 -14.48 -2.71 8.08
N THR A 263 -14.00 -3.88 7.66
CA THR A 263 -14.31 -5.16 8.32
C THR A 263 -13.70 -5.20 9.72
N ALA A 264 -12.45 -4.75 9.87
CA ALA A 264 -11.80 -4.65 11.18
C ALA A 264 -12.54 -3.68 12.11
N ASN A 265 -12.96 -2.52 11.60
CA ASN A 265 -13.68 -1.51 12.38
C ASN A 265 -15.09 -1.95 12.80
N THR A 266 -15.70 -2.89 12.10
CA THR A 266 -17.03 -3.45 12.43
C THR A 266 -16.96 -4.74 13.25
N GLY A 267 -15.76 -5.16 13.68
CA GLY A 267 -15.58 -6.44 14.36
C GLY A 267 -16.01 -7.64 13.51
N GLY A 268 -15.99 -7.51 12.18
CA GLY A 268 -16.44 -8.53 11.24
C GLY A 268 -17.94 -8.63 11.01
N ALA A 269 -18.78 -7.93 11.80
CA ALA A 269 -20.24 -8.04 11.71
C ALA A 269 -20.80 -7.63 10.34
N ALA A 270 -20.11 -6.73 9.64
CA ALA A 270 -20.50 -6.24 8.32
C ALA A 270 -19.81 -6.97 7.16
N GLY A 271 -19.01 -8.01 7.43
CA GLY A 271 -18.11 -8.65 6.45
C GLY A 271 -18.78 -9.00 5.12
N PRO A 272 -19.88 -9.79 5.09
CA PRO A 272 -20.55 -10.15 3.84
C PRO A 272 -21.04 -8.95 3.02
N LEU A 273 -21.62 -7.94 3.69
CA LEU A 273 -22.09 -6.73 3.05
C LEU A 273 -20.94 -5.91 2.46
N LEU A 274 -19.82 -5.80 3.19
CA LEU A 274 -18.63 -5.10 2.74
C LEU A 274 -17.95 -5.79 1.56
N VAL A 275 -18.00 -7.13 1.46
CA VAL A 275 -17.51 -7.86 0.29
C VAL A 275 -18.34 -7.53 -0.95
N VAL A 276 -19.68 -7.49 -0.84
CA VAL A 276 -20.56 -7.11 -1.96
C VAL A 276 -20.32 -5.65 -2.36
N ALA A 277 -20.24 -4.74 -1.38
CA ALA A 277 -19.93 -3.34 -1.62
C ALA A 277 -18.53 -3.16 -2.26
N GLY A 278 -17.56 -3.96 -1.85
CA GLY A 278 -16.20 -3.99 -2.40
C GLY A 278 -16.18 -4.38 -3.87
N LYS A 279 -16.91 -5.44 -4.28
CA LYS A 279 -17.03 -5.82 -5.70
C LYS A 279 -17.58 -4.67 -6.53
N LYS A 280 -18.69 -4.06 -6.08
CA LYS A 280 -19.28 -2.88 -6.76
C LYS A 280 -18.29 -1.71 -6.83
N ALA A 281 -17.53 -1.44 -5.77
CA ALA A 281 -16.54 -0.38 -5.75
C ALA A 281 -15.35 -0.66 -6.69
N ILE A 282 -14.93 -1.91 -6.84
CA ILE A 282 -13.93 -2.33 -7.84
C ILE A 282 -14.47 -2.04 -9.24
N ASP A 283 -15.69 -2.44 -9.55
CA ASP A 283 -16.30 -2.21 -10.87
C ASP A 283 -16.39 -0.71 -11.20
N GLU A 284 -16.81 0.13 -10.23
CA GLU A 284 -16.82 1.58 -10.41
C GLU A 284 -15.42 2.17 -10.60
N CYS A 285 -14.41 1.66 -9.89
CA CYS A 285 -13.02 2.10 -10.06
C CYS A 285 -12.49 1.74 -11.46
N LYS A 286 -12.88 0.58 -12.01
CA LYS A 286 -12.45 0.11 -13.35
C LYS A 286 -13.08 0.89 -14.51
N LYS A 287 -14.12 1.71 -14.29
CA LYS A 287 -14.73 2.58 -15.33
C LYS A 287 -13.88 3.82 -15.69
N ILE A 288 -12.73 3.99 -15.05
CA ILE A 288 -11.78 5.11 -15.23
C ILE A 288 -10.98 4.94 -16.52
#